data_AF-A0A1Q3GFC3-F1
#
_entry.id   AF-A0A1Q3GFC3-F1
#
_cell.length_a   1.000
_cell.length_b   1.000
_cell.length_c   1.000
_cell.angle_alpha   90.00
_cell.angle_beta   90.00
_cell.angle_gamma   90.00
#
_symmetry.space_group_name_H-M   'P 1'
#
loop_
_entity.id
_entity.type
_entity.pdbx_description
1 polymer ?
#
loop_
_entity_poly.entity_id
_entity_poly.type
_entity_poly.pdbx_seq_one_letter_code
_entity_poly.pdbx_strand_id
1 'polypeptide(L)'
;MNSKHLFFFVILSLFLASCGTKKSIPEGMVPKEKMVNILLDIHVMESKIESVRFGSRDSMQVAYLNAQKAILQKHKVDSATYYKSYDYYFKEMLHMKDIYEQVAAKAKALMDEHNTKDSLAKQQPAKKGIAKPKVPVQVKLQPVKKKNKEEE
;
A
#
# COMPACT_ATOMS: atom_id res chain seq x y z
N MET A 1 -58.81 -16.81 15.94
CA MET A 1 -57.37 -16.82 15.61
C MET A 1 -56.62 -16.34 16.85
N ASN A 2 -55.87 -17.23 17.51
CA ASN A 2 -55.37 -16.97 18.86
C ASN A 2 -54.30 -15.87 18.82
N SER A 3 -54.42 -14.88 19.71
CA SER A 3 -53.51 -13.73 19.82
C SER A 3 -52.02 -14.13 19.96
N LYS A 4 -51.76 -15.32 20.50
CA LYS A 4 -50.43 -15.93 20.62
C LYS A 4 -49.78 -16.25 19.26
N HIS A 5 -50.56 -16.68 18.28
CA HIS A 5 -50.06 -16.94 16.92
C HIS A 5 -49.78 -15.65 16.16
N LEU A 6 -50.57 -14.60 16.40
CA LEU A 6 -50.34 -13.28 15.82
C LEU A 6 -49.02 -12.67 16.33
N PHE A 7 -48.74 -12.81 17.63
CA PHE A 7 -47.49 -12.33 18.22
C PHE A 7 -46.26 -13.09 17.69
N PHE A 8 -46.38 -14.40 17.49
CA PHE A 8 -45.32 -15.22 16.90
C PHE A 8 -45.03 -14.85 15.44
N PHE A 9 -46.07 -14.54 14.66
CA PHE A 9 -45.93 -14.11 13.26
C PHE A 9 -45.27 -12.73 13.14
N VAL A 10 -45.57 -11.81 14.06
CA VAL A 10 -44.96 -10.47 14.10
C VAL A 10 -43.47 -10.54 14.45
N ILE A 11 -43.08 -11.38 15.41
CA ILE A 11 -41.67 -11.60 15.78
C ILE A 11 -40.90 -12.26 14.64
N LEU A 12 -41.50 -13.24 13.96
CA LEU A 12 -40.87 -13.90 12.82
C LEU A 12 -40.68 -12.94 11.64
N SER A 13 -41.67 -12.08 11.36
CA SER A 13 -41.57 -11.03 10.34
C SER A 13 -40.48 -10.01 10.63
N LEU A 14 -40.21 -9.70 11.91
CA LEU A 14 -39.16 -8.76 12.31
C LEU A 14 -37.76 -9.33 12.06
N PHE A 15 -37.59 -10.65 12.16
CA PHE A 15 -36.32 -11.32 11.86
C PHE A 15 -35.97 -11.33 10.36
N LEU A 16 -36.97 -11.41 9.48
CA LEU A 16 -36.74 -11.40 8.02
C LEU A 16 -36.36 -10.00 7.48
N ALA A 17 -36.71 -8.92 8.20
CA ALA A 17 -36.38 -7.55 7.80
C ALA A 17 -34.92 -7.13 8.11
N SER A 18 -34.16 -7.96 8.85
CA SER A 18 -32.76 -7.67 9.21
C SER A 18 -31.74 -8.08 8.14
N CYS A 19 -32.21 -8.54 6.96
CA CYS A 19 -31.34 -8.77 5.81
C CYS A 19 -30.90 -7.43 5.21
N GLY A 20 -29.95 -6.77 5.87
CA GLY A 20 -29.29 -5.60 5.32
C GLY A 20 -28.66 -5.98 3.99
N THR A 21 -29.10 -5.34 2.92
CA THR A 21 -28.50 -5.51 1.59
C THR A 21 -27.05 -5.08 1.69
N LYS A 22 -26.12 -6.02 1.84
CA LYS A 22 -24.70 -5.76 1.65
C LYS A 22 -24.58 -5.24 0.22
N LYS A 23 -24.34 -3.94 0.07
CA LYS A 23 -24.17 -3.30 -1.23
C LYS A 23 -22.97 -3.98 -1.88
N SER A 24 -23.22 -4.90 -2.80
CA SER A 24 -22.18 -5.61 -3.50
C SER A 24 -21.35 -4.59 -4.27
N ILE A 25 -20.03 -4.77 -4.23
CA ILE A 25 -19.13 -3.91 -5.01
C ILE A 25 -19.48 -4.10 -6.49
N PRO A 26 -19.63 -3.02 -7.28
CA PRO A 26 -19.94 -3.13 -8.70
C PRO A 26 -18.94 -4.00 -9.45
N GLU A 27 -19.40 -4.68 -10.50
CA GLU A 27 -18.51 -5.47 -11.36
C GLU A 27 -17.43 -4.59 -12.02
N GLY A 28 -16.27 -5.20 -12.27
CA GLY A 28 -15.13 -4.49 -12.86
C GLY A 28 -14.41 -3.52 -11.90
N MET A 29 -14.63 -3.65 -10.60
CA MET A 29 -13.92 -2.88 -9.57
C MET A 29 -12.88 -3.75 -8.85
N VAL A 30 -11.85 -3.12 -8.29
CA VAL A 30 -10.86 -3.77 -7.44
C VAL A 30 -11.56 -4.23 -6.16
N PRO A 31 -11.56 -5.54 -5.84
CA PRO A 31 -12.15 -6.04 -4.59
C PRO A 31 -11.48 -5.43 -3.36
N LYS A 32 -12.23 -5.29 -2.26
CA LYS A 32 -11.77 -4.65 -1.02
C LYS A 32 -10.44 -5.20 -0.50
N GLU A 33 -10.35 -6.52 -0.38
CA GLU A 33 -9.14 -7.21 0.08
C GLU A 33 -7.91 -6.94 -0.80
N LYS A 34 -8.13 -6.88 -2.12
CA LYS A 34 -7.07 -6.53 -3.08
C LYS A 34 -6.67 -5.06 -2.94
N MET A 35 -7.64 -4.16 -2.76
CA MET A 35 -7.38 -2.73 -2.53
C MET A 35 -6.55 -2.51 -1.26
N VAL A 36 -6.85 -3.22 -0.18
CA VAL A 36 -6.05 -3.20 1.06
C VAL A 36 -4.58 -3.55 0.77
N ASN A 37 -4.32 -4.60 -0.01
CA ASN A 37 -2.95 -4.99 -0.34
C ASN A 37 -2.25 -3.98 -1.26
N ILE A 38 -2.97 -3.41 -2.23
CA ILE A 38 -2.44 -2.37 -3.12
C ILE A 38 -2.05 -1.12 -2.32
N LEU A 39 -2.93 -0.63 -1.45
CA LEU A 39 -2.68 0.58 -0.66
C LEU A 39 -1.53 0.38 0.34
N LEU A 40 -1.44 -0.80 0.96
CA LEU A 40 -0.31 -1.14 1.82
C LEU A 40 1.01 -1.10 1.05
N ASP A 41 1.09 -1.74 -0.12
CA ASP A 41 2.29 -1.70 -0.97
C ASP A 41 2.63 -0.27 -1.42
N ILE A 42 1.62 0.55 -1.76
CA ILE A 42 1.82 1.95 -2.14
C ILE A 42 2.41 2.75 -0.99
N HIS A 43 1.86 2.65 0.23
CA HIS A 43 2.37 3.40 1.38
C HIS A 43 3.78 2.97 1.79
N VAL A 44 4.09 1.67 1.75
CA VAL A 44 5.45 1.17 2.00
C VAL A 44 6.43 1.72 0.96
N MET A 45 6.04 1.70 -0.32
CA MET A 45 6.83 2.26 -1.41
C MET A 45 7.02 3.77 -1.27
N GLU A 46 5.96 4.50 -0.92
CA GLU A 46 5.96 5.95 -0.69
C GLU A 46 6.92 6.32 0.44
N SER A 47 6.85 5.65 1.59
CA SER A 47 7.81 5.84 2.70
C SER A 47 9.25 5.59 2.26
N LYS A 48 9.48 4.59 1.40
CA LYS A 48 10.83 4.33 0.85
C LYS A 48 11.28 5.46 -0.06
N ILE A 49 10.41 5.98 -0.93
CA ILE A 49 10.74 7.11 -1.80
C ILE A 49 11.04 8.35 -0.96
N GLU A 50 10.22 8.67 0.04
CA GLU A 50 10.47 9.81 0.94
C GLU A 50 11.79 9.72 1.70
N SER A 51 12.27 8.50 2.00
CA SER A 51 13.57 8.31 2.66
C SER A 51 14.78 8.62 1.75
N VAL A 52 14.58 8.74 0.43
CA VAL A 52 15.64 8.98 -0.56
C VAL A 52 15.75 10.48 -0.86
N ARG A 53 16.98 11.01 -0.86
CA ARG A 53 17.26 12.38 -1.29
C ARG A 53 17.26 12.47 -2.82
N PHE A 54 16.18 13.01 -3.40
CA PHE A 54 16.11 13.34 -4.82
C PHE A 54 16.72 14.70 -5.14
N GLY A 55 17.25 14.85 -6.36
CA GLY A 55 17.81 16.12 -6.84
C GLY A 55 16.76 17.19 -7.16
N SER A 56 15.51 16.77 -7.42
CA SER A 56 14.37 17.67 -7.63
C SER A 56 13.05 16.98 -7.27
N ARG A 57 11.97 17.77 -7.15
CA ARG A 57 10.60 17.25 -6.96
C ARG A 57 10.13 16.43 -8.16
N ASP A 58 10.49 16.84 -9.36
CA ASP A 58 10.10 16.14 -10.59
C ASP A 58 10.74 14.74 -10.66
N SER A 59 12.00 14.61 -10.24
CA SER A 59 12.66 13.30 -10.14
C SER A 59 11.97 12.38 -9.13
N MET A 60 11.54 12.90 -7.98
CA MET A 60 10.78 12.15 -6.99
C MET A 60 9.42 11.69 -7.57
N GLN A 61 8.72 12.59 -8.28
CA GLN A 61 7.44 12.28 -8.90
C GLN A 61 7.56 11.17 -9.95
N VAL A 62 8.57 11.23 -10.81
CA VAL A 62 8.82 10.18 -11.81
C VAL A 62 9.11 8.84 -11.15
N ALA A 63 9.92 8.84 -10.07
CA ALA A 63 10.18 7.63 -9.30
C ALA A 63 8.90 7.03 -8.70
N TYR A 64 8.05 7.88 -8.11
CA TYR A 64 6.75 7.48 -7.55
C TYR A 64 5.84 6.86 -8.61
N LEU A 65 5.64 7.53 -9.73
CA LEU A 65 4.75 7.06 -10.80
C LEU A 65 5.22 5.71 -11.37
N ASN A 66 6.52 5.54 -11.58
CA ASN A 66 7.09 4.28 -12.05
C ASN A 66 6.90 3.15 -11.02
N ALA A 67 7.12 3.43 -9.74
CA ALA A 67 6.96 2.44 -8.69
C ALA A 67 5.48 2.07 -8.45
N GLN A 68 4.57 3.05 -8.45
CA GLN A 68 3.14 2.82 -8.37
C GLN A 68 2.65 1.96 -9.54
N LYS A 69 3.10 2.23 -10.78
CA LYS A 69 2.79 1.40 -11.94
C LYS A 69 3.22 -0.06 -11.74
N ALA A 70 4.42 -0.29 -11.22
CA ALA A 70 4.92 -1.63 -10.94
C ALA A 70 4.07 -2.36 -9.87
N ILE A 71 3.60 -1.65 -8.85
CA ILE A 71 2.68 -2.21 -7.83
C ILE A 71 1.35 -2.61 -8.45
N LEU A 72 0.73 -1.74 -9.26
CA LEU A 72 -0.53 -2.06 -9.92
C LEU A 72 -0.40 -3.29 -10.84
N GLN A 73 0.73 -3.39 -11.56
CA GLN A 73 1.06 -4.58 -12.37
C GLN A 73 1.21 -5.84 -11.51
N LYS A 74 1.90 -5.78 -10.37
CA LYS A 74 2.03 -6.89 -9.40
C LYS A 74 0.66 -7.42 -8.97
N HIS A 75 -0.32 -6.53 -8.78
CA HIS A 75 -1.68 -6.88 -8.38
C HIS A 75 -2.64 -7.23 -9.54
N LYS A 76 -2.13 -7.19 -10.79
CA LYS A 76 -2.90 -7.39 -12.02
C LYS A 76 -4.11 -6.45 -12.11
N VAL A 77 -3.87 -5.17 -11.85
CA VAL A 77 -4.86 -4.09 -11.91
C VAL A 77 -4.33 -3.00 -12.82
N ASP A 78 -5.16 -2.50 -13.74
CA ASP A 78 -4.83 -1.32 -14.53
C ASP A 78 -5.12 -0.02 -13.75
N SER A 79 -4.48 1.08 -14.15
CA SER A 79 -4.63 2.36 -13.45
C SER A 79 -6.06 2.91 -13.49
N ALA A 80 -6.79 2.74 -14.59
CA ALA A 80 -8.15 3.25 -14.70
C ALA A 80 -9.09 2.50 -13.74
N THR A 81 -9.01 1.18 -13.68
CA THR A 81 -9.76 0.35 -12.74
C THR A 81 -9.39 0.68 -11.29
N TYR A 82 -8.10 0.89 -10.99
CA TYR A 82 -7.65 1.30 -9.67
C TYR A 82 -8.29 2.64 -9.25
N TYR A 83 -8.14 3.70 -10.05
CA TYR A 83 -8.66 5.03 -9.69
C TYR A 83 -10.19 5.06 -9.62
N LYS A 84 -10.87 4.37 -10.54
CA LYS A 84 -12.34 4.21 -10.48
C LYS A 84 -12.77 3.54 -9.18
N SER A 85 -12.07 2.48 -8.77
CA SER A 85 -12.36 1.76 -7.53
C SER A 85 -12.05 2.59 -6.29
N TYR A 86 -10.93 3.30 -6.30
CA TYR A 86 -10.54 4.20 -5.23
C TYR A 86 -11.58 5.30 -5.01
N ASP A 87 -12.04 5.96 -6.08
CA ASP A 87 -13.09 7.00 -6.03
C ASP A 87 -14.41 6.45 -5.48
N TYR A 88 -14.81 5.24 -5.89
CA TYR A 88 -15.99 4.57 -5.34
C TYR A 88 -15.87 4.33 -3.83
N TYR A 89 -14.75 3.77 -3.38
CA TYR A 89 -14.54 3.53 -1.95
C TYR A 89 -14.49 4.84 -1.17
N PHE A 90 -13.86 5.88 -1.72
CA PHE A 90 -13.79 7.20 -1.10
C PHE A 90 -15.18 7.81 -0.90
N LYS A 91 -16.09 7.65 -1.87
CA LYS A 91 -17.49 8.12 -1.76
C LYS A 91 -18.29 7.32 -0.72
N GLU A 92 -18.01 6.03 -0.58
CA GLU A 92 -18.66 5.15 0.39
C GLU A 92 -17.83 5.07 1.68
N MET A 93 -17.97 6.07 2.56
CA MET A 93 -17.14 6.24 3.77
C MET A 93 -16.96 4.98 4.63
N LEU A 94 -18.00 4.16 4.78
CA LEU A 94 -17.93 2.89 5.52
C LEU A 94 -16.98 1.88 4.87
N HIS A 95 -16.94 1.83 3.53
CA HIS A 95 -16.00 0.98 2.82
C HIS A 95 -14.57 1.48 2.95
N MET A 96 -14.33 2.79 2.80
CA MET A 96 -12.99 3.34 2.93
C MET A 96 -12.42 3.17 4.33
N LYS A 97 -13.26 3.37 5.36
CA LYS A 97 -12.88 3.16 6.75
C LYS A 97 -12.37 1.74 6.98
N ASP A 98 -13.16 0.72 6.59
CA ASP A 98 -12.76 -0.68 6.76
C ASP A 98 -11.50 -1.03 5.96
N ILE A 99 -11.33 -0.47 4.75
CA ILE A 99 -10.08 -0.64 3.98
C ILE A 99 -8.89 -0.12 4.79
N TYR A 100 -8.96 1.11 5.31
CA TYR A 100 -7.83 1.70 6.04
C TYR A 100 -7.59 1.06 7.42
N GLU A 101 -8.63 0.59 8.11
CA GLU A 101 -8.47 -0.20 9.34
C GLU A 101 -7.67 -1.47 9.06
N GLN A 102 -7.97 -2.16 7.96
CA GLN A 102 -7.22 -3.35 7.55
C GLN A 102 -5.80 -3.02 7.06
N VAL A 103 -5.60 -1.91 6.34
CA VAL A 103 -4.26 -1.44 5.96
C VAL A 103 -3.42 -1.17 7.20
N ALA A 104 -3.96 -0.45 8.18
CA ALA A 104 -3.26 -0.14 9.43
C ALA A 104 -2.93 -1.41 10.24
N ALA A 105 -3.88 -2.35 10.33
CA ALA A 105 -3.67 -3.64 10.99
C ALA A 105 -2.55 -4.45 10.32
N LYS A 106 -2.54 -4.53 8.98
CA LYS A 106 -1.48 -5.21 8.24
C LYS A 106 -0.13 -4.51 8.34
N ALA A 107 -0.11 -3.18 8.28
CA ALA A 107 1.12 -2.41 8.46
C ALA A 107 1.74 -2.67 9.83
N LYS A 108 0.92 -2.68 10.89
CA LYS A 108 1.36 -3.03 12.24
C LYS A 108 1.94 -4.45 12.31
N ALA A 109 1.23 -5.44 11.76
CA ALA A 109 1.70 -6.82 11.75
C ALA A 109 3.04 -6.96 11.01
N LEU A 110 3.23 -6.27 9.88
CA LEU A 110 4.49 -6.24 9.15
C LEU A 110 5.62 -5.62 10.00
N MET A 111 5.35 -4.52 10.69
CA MET A 111 6.34 -3.89 11.58
C MET A 111 6.74 -4.81 12.74
N ASP A 112 5.77 -5.47 13.37
CA ASP A 112 6.03 -6.42 14.46
C ASP A 112 6.85 -7.63 13.96
N GLU A 113 6.59 -8.12 12.75
CA GLU A 113 7.38 -9.17 12.10
C GLU A 113 8.83 -8.73 11.84
N HIS A 114 9.05 -7.50 11.40
CA HIS A 114 10.40 -6.96 11.21
C HIS A 114 11.14 -6.75 12.54
N ASN A 115 10.46 -6.23 13.56
CA ASN A 115 11.05 -5.99 14.89
C ASN A 115 11.45 -7.29 15.59
N THR A 116 10.65 -8.35 15.45
CA THR A 116 10.98 -9.68 16.00
C THR A 116 12.17 -10.31 15.26
N LYS A 117 12.23 -10.23 13.92
CA LYS A 117 13.39 -10.69 13.14
C LYS A 117 14.68 -9.94 13.50
N ASP A 118 14.61 -8.63 13.69
CA ASP A 118 15.75 -7.81 14.11
C ASP A 118 16.21 -8.16 15.54
N SER A 119 15.27 -8.52 16.42
CA SER A 119 15.56 -8.97 17.79
C SER A 119 16.21 -10.37 17.81
N LEU A 120 15.79 -11.27 16.92
CA LEU A 120 16.40 -12.60 16.73
C LEU A 120 17.79 -12.53 16.08
N ALA A 121 18.00 -11.55 15.19
CA ALA A 121 19.31 -11.29 14.57
C ALA A 121 20.34 -10.73 15.59
N LYS A 122 19.89 -9.95 16.58
CA LYS A 122 20.74 -9.38 17.64
C LYS A 122 21.16 -10.38 18.73
N GLN A 123 20.54 -11.56 18.81
CA GLN A 123 20.87 -12.61 19.80
C GLN A 123 21.92 -13.63 19.31
N GLN A 124 22.45 -13.50 18.10
CA GLN A 124 23.58 -14.32 17.65
C GLN A 124 24.89 -13.72 18.19
N PRO A 125 25.78 -14.53 18.81
CA PRO A 125 27.04 -14.02 19.36
C PRO A 125 27.88 -13.44 18.22
N ALA A 126 28.41 -12.23 18.45
CA ALA A 126 29.29 -11.53 17.53
C ALA A 126 30.43 -12.46 17.08
N LYS A 127 30.37 -12.94 15.83
CA LYS A 127 31.51 -13.61 15.19
C LYS A 127 32.61 -12.56 15.02
N LYS A 128 33.67 -12.71 15.82
CA LYS A 128 34.93 -11.98 15.70
C LYS A 128 35.45 -12.05 14.26
N GLY A 129 35.68 -10.88 13.67
CA GLY A 129 36.72 -10.60 12.68
C GLY A 129 36.55 -11.18 11.28
N ILE A 130 36.10 -10.34 10.34
CA ILE A 130 36.65 -10.32 8.98
C ILE A 130 36.98 -8.86 8.64
N ALA A 131 38.23 -8.63 8.25
CA ALA A 131 38.80 -7.33 7.97
C ALA A 131 38.00 -6.54 6.92
N LYS A 132 37.99 -5.21 7.05
CA LYS A 132 37.45 -4.27 6.06
C LYS A 132 38.01 -4.63 4.67
N PRO A 133 37.19 -4.90 3.65
CA PRO A 133 37.70 -4.94 2.28
C PRO A 133 38.17 -3.52 1.93
N LYS A 134 39.49 -3.36 1.74
CA LYS A 134 40.09 -2.20 1.09
C LYS A 134 39.58 -2.20 -0.35
N VAL A 135 38.69 -1.27 -0.70
CA VAL A 135 38.36 -1.00 -2.11
C VAL A 135 39.19 0.21 -2.54
N PRO A 136 40.24 0.05 -3.36
CA PRO A 136 40.91 1.18 -3.98
C PRO A 136 40.23 1.46 -5.31
N VAL A 137 39.21 2.33 -5.32
CA VAL A 137 38.82 3.00 -6.57
C VAL A 137 38.60 4.48 -6.27
N GLN A 138 39.69 5.25 -6.37
CA GLN A 138 39.63 6.70 -6.50
C GLN A 138 39.05 7.02 -7.88
N VAL A 139 37.75 7.21 -8.02
CA VAL A 139 37.20 7.80 -9.24
C VAL A 139 37.52 9.28 -9.22
N LYS A 140 38.64 9.66 -9.85
CA LYS A 140 38.98 11.06 -10.12
C LYS A 140 37.99 11.59 -11.15
N LEU A 141 36.98 12.32 -10.69
CA LEU A 141 36.09 13.09 -11.57
C LEU A 141 36.96 14.08 -12.34
N GLN A 142 37.12 13.83 -13.65
CA GLN A 142 37.66 14.84 -14.55
C GLN A 142 36.56 15.88 -14.79
N PRO A 143 36.87 17.19 -14.75
CA PRO A 143 35.88 18.21 -15.05
C PRO A 143 35.40 18.05 -16.50
N VAL A 144 34.08 17.99 -16.67
CA VAL A 144 33.43 18.06 -17.98
C VAL A 144 33.85 19.38 -18.63
N LYS A 145 34.62 19.31 -19.74
CA LYS A 145 34.89 20.46 -20.60
C LYS A 145 33.55 21.06 -21.02
N LYS A 146 33.29 22.31 -20.61
CA LYS A 146 32.23 23.12 -21.23
C LYS A 146 32.55 23.23 -22.72
N LYS A 147 31.77 22.52 -23.55
CA LYS A 147 31.74 22.73 -24.99
C LYS A 147 30.91 23.98 -25.22
N ASN A 148 31.57 25.09 -25.53
CA ASN A 148 30.91 26.28 -26.03
C ASN A 148 30.14 25.93 -27.30
N LYS A 149 28.85 26.24 -27.29
CA LYS A 149 27.87 26.40 -28.36
C LYS A 149 26.98 27.51 -27.82
N GLU A 150 26.67 28.62 -28.47
CA GLU A 150 26.77 29.11 -29.84
C GLU A 150 26.53 30.63 -29.69
N GLU A 151 27.23 31.49 -30.42
CA GLU A 151 26.65 32.46 -31.38
C GLU A 151 26.88 33.91 -30.94
N GLU A 152 27.81 34.60 -31.60
CA GLU A 152 27.55 35.81 -32.40
C GLU A 152 28.70 36.01 -33.40
#